data_AF-A0A9D1PPV4-F1
#
_entry.id   AF-A0A9D1PPV4-F1
#
_cell.length_a   1.000
_cell.length_b   1.000
_cell.length_c   1.000
_cell.angle_alpha   90.00
_cell.angle_beta   90.00
_cell.angle_gamma   90.00
#
_symmetry.space_group_name_H-M   'P 1'
#
loop_
_entity.id
_entity.type
_entity.pdbx_description
1 polymer ?
#
loop_
_entity_poly.entity_id
_entity_poly.type
_entity_poly.pdbx_seq_one_letter_code
_entity_poly.pdbx_strand_id
1 'polypeptide(L)'
;MQYDVTVIGGGPSGLMAAISAAETGAKTLLIEKGQKLGTKLAISGGGRCNVTNRLPEDEVIRHIPGNGKFLYSAFSIFNNYDIIDFFENLGVGLKEEDHGRMFPISNSAQSVVQTLIDRLHTLGVTVKLNHPVEAIHYDEEAHTVILQNEKKITTKAIVIAVGGKSVPHTGSTGDGYAWAKKAGHTITELYPTEVALTSKEKFIRDRTLQGLSLRDVAVSVLNKKGKVIVTHEMDMVFTHFGVSGPAILRCSQFVVKELIKGAKKVTLQIDLLPHIYEHVLTETFTSAVQINAKKSFKNILREVTELPERMVSFLLERVEVEETTKCGNIQKDTLLHMIQLLKNFTFDVHGSLSIEKAFVTG
;
A
#
# COMPACT_ATOMS: atom_id res chain seq x y z
N MET A 1 2.10 -21.36 35.09
CA MET A 1 3.13 -21.94 34.19
C MET A 1 4.04 -20.81 33.75
N GLN A 2 5.35 -20.99 33.82
CA GLN A 2 6.34 -20.01 33.40
C GLN A 2 6.88 -20.37 32.00
N TYR A 3 6.97 -19.37 31.13
CA TYR A 3 7.56 -19.46 29.78
C TYR A 3 8.76 -18.51 29.70
N ASP A 4 9.78 -18.87 28.93
CA ASP A 4 10.91 -17.97 28.70
C ASP A 4 10.49 -16.81 27.80
N VAL A 5 9.77 -17.11 26.71
CA VAL A 5 9.28 -16.12 25.75
C VAL A 5 7.78 -16.31 25.50
N THR A 6 7.02 -15.21 25.60
CA THR A 6 5.62 -15.17 25.15
C THR A 6 5.46 -14.21 23.98
N VAL A 7 5.02 -14.73 22.83
CA VAL A 7 4.71 -13.97 21.63
C VAL A 7 3.20 -13.75 21.55
N ILE A 8 2.77 -12.51 21.33
CA ILE A 8 1.36 -12.12 21.27
C ILE A 8 1.03 -11.67 19.84
N GLY A 9 0.21 -12.45 19.14
CA GLY A 9 -0.19 -12.25 17.74
C GLY A 9 0.45 -13.28 16.82
N GLY A 10 -0.37 -14.00 16.06
CA GLY A 10 0.00 -15.09 15.15
C GLY A 10 0.12 -14.65 13.69
N GLY A 11 0.48 -13.40 13.43
CA GLY A 11 0.81 -12.90 12.08
C GLY A 11 2.25 -13.27 11.66
N PRO A 12 2.71 -12.84 10.48
CA PRO A 12 4.05 -13.22 9.97
C PRO A 12 5.18 -12.89 10.96
N SER A 13 5.18 -11.71 11.58
CA SER A 13 6.20 -11.35 12.56
C SER A 13 6.15 -12.20 13.83
N GLY A 14 4.95 -12.53 14.32
CA GLY A 14 4.80 -13.37 15.51
C GLY A 14 5.14 -14.82 15.27
N LEU A 15 4.81 -15.36 14.09
CA LEU A 15 5.22 -16.69 13.66
C LEU A 15 6.75 -16.78 13.59
N MET A 16 7.41 -15.84 12.91
CA MET A 16 8.88 -15.81 12.81
C MET A 16 9.56 -15.60 14.17
N ALA A 17 9.03 -14.71 15.02
CA ALA A 17 9.59 -14.49 16.35
C ALA A 17 9.49 -15.74 17.24
N ALA A 18 8.36 -16.46 17.18
CA ALA A 18 8.18 -17.69 17.95
C ALA A 18 9.08 -18.84 17.44
N ILE A 19 9.26 -18.95 16.12
CA ILE A 19 10.21 -19.89 15.51
C ILE A 19 11.63 -19.57 15.99
N SER A 20 12.06 -18.31 15.84
CA SER A 20 13.41 -17.88 16.23
C SER A 20 13.70 -18.11 17.72
N ALA A 21 12.76 -17.77 18.61
CA ALA A 21 12.91 -18.03 20.05
C ALA A 21 13.00 -19.52 20.38
N ALA A 22 12.22 -20.37 19.72
CA ALA A 22 12.26 -21.81 19.96
C ALA A 22 13.53 -22.46 19.40
N GLU A 23 14.10 -21.93 18.30
CA GLU A 23 15.38 -22.38 17.75
C GLU A 23 16.56 -22.14 18.71
N THR A 24 16.47 -21.15 19.60
CA THR A 24 17.47 -20.95 20.68
C THR A 24 17.23 -21.87 21.89
N GLY A 25 16.24 -22.77 21.84
CA GLY A 25 15.86 -23.65 22.94
C GLY A 25 14.96 -23.00 24.01
N ALA A 26 14.44 -21.79 23.77
CA ALA A 26 13.58 -21.11 24.74
C ALA A 26 12.19 -21.77 24.82
N LYS A 27 11.67 -21.94 26.04
CA LYS A 27 10.30 -22.43 26.22
C LYS A 27 9.31 -21.35 25.79
N THR A 28 8.76 -21.51 24.59
CA THR A 28 8.03 -20.46 23.88
C THR A 28 6.52 -20.70 23.86
N LEU A 29 5.76 -19.65 24.14
CA LEU A 29 4.30 -19.59 23.99
C LEU A 29 3.93 -18.58 22.91
N LEU A 30 3.06 -18.97 21.98
CA LEU A 30 2.43 -18.08 21.00
C LEU A 30 0.93 -17.97 21.31
N ILE A 31 0.44 -16.75 21.50
CA ILE A 31 -0.96 -16.44 21.80
C ILE A 31 -1.60 -15.72 20.62
N GLU A 32 -2.74 -16.20 20.14
CA GLU A 32 -3.55 -15.60 19.08
C GLU A 32 -4.99 -15.41 19.55
N LYS A 33 -5.56 -14.23 19.27
CA LYS A 33 -6.95 -13.92 19.62
C LYS A 33 -7.95 -14.66 18.74
N GLY A 34 -7.59 -14.89 17.47
CA GLY A 34 -8.45 -15.52 16.47
C GLY A 34 -8.44 -17.04 16.54
N GLN A 35 -9.30 -17.63 15.71
CA GLN A 35 -9.41 -19.09 15.56
C GLN A 35 -8.29 -19.70 14.72
N LYS A 36 -7.53 -18.89 13.98
CA LYS A 36 -6.47 -19.32 13.06
C LYS A 36 -5.28 -18.37 13.14
N LEU A 37 -4.08 -18.92 12.98
CA LEU A 37 -2.85 -18.16 12.75
C LEU A 37 -2.82 -17.63 11.32
N GLY A 38 -2.07 -16.56 11.09
CA GLY A 38 -1.77 -16.08 9.75
C GLY A 38 -2.97 -15.56 8.95
N THR A 39 -4.11 -15.23 9.58
CA THR A 39 -5.35 -14.87 8.87
C THR A 39 -5.15 -13.76 7.82
N LYS A 40 -4.40 -12.70 8.16
CA LYS A 40 -4.08 -11.63 7.20
C LYS A 40 -3.03 -12.06 6.16
N LEU A 41 -2.09 -12.92 6.54
CA LEU A 41 -1.08 -13.47 5.64
C LEU A 41 -1.74 -14.34 4.55
N ALA A 42 -2.73 -15.15 4.92
CA ALA A 42 -3.48 -16.04 4.04
C ALA A 42 -4.26 -15.32 2.92
N ILE A 43 -4.61 -14.04 3.11
CA ILE A 43 -5.30 -13.24 2.08
C ILE A 43 -4.36 -12.28 1.33
N SER A 44 -3.09 -12.21 1.73
CA SER A 44 -2.11 -11.29 1.14
C SER A 44 -1.78 -11.65 -0.31
N GLY A 45 -1.36 -10.66 -1.10
CA GLY A 45 -1.02 -10.87 -2.51
C GLY A 45 -2.16 -11.47 -3.35
N GLY A 46 -3.42 -11.16 -3.00
CA GLY A 46 -4.59 -11.76 -3.65
C GLY A 46 -4.76 -13.25 -3.34
N GLY A 47 -4.34 -13.69 -2.15
CA GLY A 47 -4.34 -15.09 -1.74
C GLY A 47 -3.12 -15.89 -2.20
N ARG A 48 -2.18 -15.28 -2.91
CA ARG A 48 -0.93 -15.92 -3.36
C ARG A 48 0.26 -15.69 -2.43
N CYS A 49 0.20 -14.67 -1.57
CA CYS A 49 1.29 -14.17 -0.72
C CYS A 49 2.50 -13.65 -1.51
N ASN A 50 2.62 -12.32 -1.60
CA ASN A 50 3.88 -11.69 -2.00
C ASN A 50 4.80 -11.72 -0.76
N VAL A 51 5.63 -12.76 -0.65
CA VAL A 51 6.38 -13.13 0.56
C VAL A 51 7.45 -12.09 0.89
N THR A 52 8.20 -11.68 -0.13
CA THR A 52 9.32 -10.73 -0.01
C THR A 52 9.57 -10.06 -1.37
N ASN A 53 10.65 -9.28 -1.49
CA ASN A 53 11.11 -8.70 -2.75
C ASN A 53 12.61 -8.94 -2.93
N ARG A 54 13.05 -9.35 -4.12
CA ARG A 54 14.43 -9.76 -4.42
C ARG A 54 15.35 -8.61 -4.89
N LEU A 55 14.81 -7.39 -5.00
CA LEU A 55 15.63 -6.21 -5.28
C LEU A 55 16.78 -6.09 -4.25
N PRO A 56 17.86 -5.38 -4.58
CA PRO A 56 18.95 -5.11 -3.64
C PRO A 56 18.42 -4.52 -2.32
N GLU A 57 19.06 -4.85 -1.20
CA GLU A 57 18.61 -4.45 0.14
C GLU A 57 18.31 -2.94 0.25
N ASP A 58 19.22 -2.11 -0.25
CA ASP A 58 19.08 -0.65 -0.29
C ASP A 58 17.80 -0.21 -1.03
N GLU A 59 17.43 -0.91 -2.10
CA GLU A 59 16.20 -0.63 -2.84
C GLU A 59 14.97 -1.07 -2.05
N VAL A 60 15.01 -2.24 -1.41
CA VAL A 60 13.91 -2.71 -0.55
C VAL A 60 13.67 -1.71 0.58
N ILE A 61 14.73 -1.25 1.26
CA ILE A 61 14.65 -0.25 2.32
C ILE A 61 14.06 1.07 1.80
N ARG A 62 14.44 1.53 0.61
CA ARG A 62 13.88 2.76 -0.01
C ARG A 62 12.39 2.63 -0.30
N HIS A 63 11.90 1.42 -0.60
CA HIS A 63 10.49 1.13 -0.80
C HIS A 63 9.69 0.99 0.51
N ILE A 64 10.32 1.19 1.68
CA ILE A 64 9.68 1.26 2.99
C ILE A 64 9.76 2.73 3.48
N PRO A 65 8.86 3.61 2.99
CA PRO A 65 8.93 5.04 3.28
C PRO A 65 8.67 5.39 4.75
N GLY A 66 8.00 4.50 5.49
CA GLY A 66 7.84 4.60 6.94
C GLY A 66 9.04 4.01 7.67
N ASN A 67 10.00 4.85 8.06
CA ASN A 67 11.18 4.46 8.85
C ASN A 67 12.02 3.29 8.27
N GLY A 68 12.06 3.07 6.95
CA GLY A 68 12.83 1.98 6.36
C GLY A 68 14.30 1.92 6.80
N LYS A 69 14.96 3.08 7.01
CA LYS A 69 16.34 3.15 7.49
C LYS A 69 16.56 2.49 8.86
N PHE A 70 15.53 2.36 9.68
CA PHE A 70 15.62 1.64 10.95
C PHE A 70 15.94 0.14 10.73
N LEU A 71 15.60 -0.41 9.56
CA LEU A 71 15.76 -1.83 9.25
C LEU A 71 17.18 -2.23 8.83
N TYR A 72 18.12 -1.30 8.58
CA TYR A 72 19.49 -1.66 8.21
C TYR A 72 20.14 -2.64 9.20
N SER A 73 19.95 -2.42 10.51
CA SER A 73 20.50 -3.34 11.51
C SER A 73 19.85 -4.72 11.47
N ALA A 74 18.54 -4.79 11.21
CA ALA A 74 17.84 -6.06 11.11
C ALA A 74 18.23 -6.83 9.84
N PHE A 75 18.32 -6.14 8.69
CA PHE A 75 18.74 -6.74 7.43
C PHE A 75 20.22 -7.15 7.42
N SER A 76 21.08 -6.52 8.21
CA SER A 76 22.45 -7.04 8.38
C SER A 76 22.54 -8.43 9.04
N ILE A 77 21.45 -8.89 9.67
CA ILE A 77 21.36 -10.20 10.35
C ILE A 77 20.45 -11.16 9.58
N PHE A 78 19.33 -10.67 9.07
CA PHE A 78 18.34 -11.47 8.34
C PHE A 78 17.61 -10.59 7.30
N ASN A 79 18.05 -10.66 6.04
CA ASN A 79 17.55 -9.85 4.93
C ASN A 79 16.53 -10.59 4.04
N ASN A 80 16.18 -9.96 2.91
CA ASN A 80 15.26 -10.49 1.94
C ASN A 80 15.74 -11.78 1.25
N TYR A 81 17.04 -11.98 1.10
CA TYR A 81 17.61 -13.24 0.59
C TYR A 81 17.54 -14.34 1.65
N ASP A 82 17.81 -14.03 2.92
CA ASP A 82 17.64 -14.99 4.02
C ASP A 82 16.17 -15.43 4.17
N ILE A 83 15.20 -14.55 3.89
CA ILE A 83 13.78 -14.91 3.81
C ILE A 83 13.53 -15.95 2.70
N ILE A 84 14.15 -15.78 1.53
CA ILE A 84 14.01 -16.72 0.42
C ILE A 84 14.56 -18.08 0.83
N ASP A 85 15.81 -18.11 1.30
CA ASP A 85 16.48 -19.33 1.73
C ASP A 85 15.73 -20.02 2.87
N PHE A 86 15.17 -19.26 3.82
CA PHE A 86 14.37 -19.79 4.91
C PHE A 86 13.16 -20.58 4.40
N PHE A 87 12.40 -20.02 3.45
CA PHE A 87 11.23 -20.72 2.91
C PHE A 87 11.61 -21.89 1.99
N GLU A 88 12.66 -21.75 1.18
CA GLU A 88 13.13 -22.83 0.31
C GLU A 88 13.65 -24.02 1.12
N ASN A 89 14.40 -23.78 2.20
CA ASN A 89 14.87 -24.81 3.13
C ASN A 89 13.72 -25.52 3.88
N LEU A 90 12.56 -24.87 4.00
CA LEU A 90 11.33 -25.47 4.55
C LEU A 90 10.42 -26.07 3.46
N GLY A 91 10.91 -26.18 2.22
CA GLY A 91 10.21 -26.84 1.11
C GLY A 91 9.21 -25.96 0.37
N VAL A 92 9.21 -24.64 0.60
CA VAL A 92 8.38 -23.68 -0.12
C VAL A 92 9.23 -22.97 -1.17
N GLY A 93 9.30 -23.54 -2.37
CA GLY A 93 9.97 -22.89 -3.50
C GLY A 93 9.33 -21.54 -3.84
N LEU A 94 10.16 -20.53 -4.08
CA LEU A 94 9.72 -19.19 -4.46
C LEU A 94 10.05 -18.90 -5.93
N LYS A 95 9.27 -18.01 -6.53
CA LYS A 95 9.48 -17.49 -7.89
C LYS A 95 9.39 -15.98 -7.89
N GLU A 96 10.19 -15.37 -8.75
CA GLU A 96 10.19 -13.93 -8.99
C GLU A 96 9.15 -13.58 -10.07
N GLU A 97 8.38 -12.52 -9.83
CA GLU A 97 7.48 -11.88 -10.79
C GLU A 97 7.94 -10.43 -11.07
N ASP A 98 7.05 -9.58 -11.59
CA ASP A 98 7.34 -8.19 -11.90
C ASP A 98 7.99 -7.43 -10.73
N HIS A 99 8.98 -6.58 -11.04
CA HIS A 99 9.65 -5.70 -10.07
C HIS A 99 10.23 -6.43 -8.84
N GLY A 100 10.74 -7.64 -9.02
CA GLY A 100 11.40 -8.43 -7.98
C GLY A 100 10.45 -9.04 -6.95
N ARG A 101 9.14 -9.03 -7.19
CA ARG A 101 8.14 -9.56 -6.24
C ARG A 101 8.28 -11.08 -6.13
N MET A 102 8.38 -11.61 -4.92
CA MET A 102 8.57 -13.05 -4.69
C MET A 102 7.27 -13.71 -4.22
N PHE A 103 6.83 -14.71 -4.95
CA PHE A 103 5.64 -15.51 -4.65
C PHE A 103 5.99 -16.99 -4.47
N PRO A 104 5.23 -17.76 -3.68
CA PRO A 104 5.39 -19.20 -3.68
C PRO A 104 5.04 -19.78 -5.06
N ILE A 105 5.79 -20.78 -5.50
CA ILE A 105 5.53 -21.49 -6.78
C ILE A 105 4.10 -22.07 -6.79
N SER A 106 3.60 -22.48 -5.62
CA SER A 106 2.22 -22.96 -5.42
C SER A 106 1.14 -21.92 -5.73
N ASN A 107 1.50 -20.63 -5.83
CA ASN A 107 0.57 -19.50 -5.85
C ASN A 107 -0.43 -19.49 -4.68
N SER A 108 -0.06 -20.05 -3.51
CA SER A 108 -0.95 -20.17 -2.36
C SER A 108 -0.34 -19.54 -1.12
N ALA A 109 -0.98 -18.49 -0.60
CA ALA A 109 -0.63 -17.93 0.70
C ALA A 109 -0.83 -18.94 1.84
N GLN A 110 -1.77 -19.86 1.68
CA GLN A 110 -2.02 -20.90 2.66
C GLN A 110 -0.82 -21.86 2.79
N SER A 111 -0.07 -22.12 1.71
CA SER A 111 1.14 -22.95 1.83
C SER A 111 2.21 -22.27 2.68
N VAL A 112 2.40 -20.96 2.51
CA VAL A 112 3.33 -20.17 3.33
C VAL A 112 2.92 -20.19 4.81
N VAL A 113 1.63 -19.98 5.10
CA VAL A 113 1.09 -20.03 6.47
C VAL A 113 1.30 -21.41 7.08
N GLN A 114 0.96 -22.47 6.35
CA GLN A 114 1.03 -23.83 6.85
C GLN A 114 2.47 -24.23 7.17
N THR A 115 3.43 -23.90 6.31
CA THR A 115 4.86 -24.16 6.55
C THR A 115 5.36 -23.53 7.85
N LEU A 116 4.95 -22.29 8.16
CA LEU A 116 5.30 -21.64 9.42
C LEU A 116 4.66 -22.35 10.63
N ILE A 117 3.39 -22.78 10.51
CA ILE A 117 2.69 -23.52 11.56
C ILE A 117 3.36 -24.88 11.82
N ASP A 118 3.74 -25.60 10.76
CA ASP A 118 4.40 -26.89 10.86
C ASP A 118 5.79 -26.75 11.51
N ARG A 119 6.51 -25.66 11.20
CA ARG A 119 7.78 -25.34 11.84
C ARG A 119 7.61 -25.05 13.33
N LEU A 120 6.59 -24.30 13.74
CA LEU A 120 6.28 -24.08 15.16
C LEU A 120 6.01 -25.40 15.90
N HIS A 121 5.24 -26.31 15.29
CA HIS A 121 4.95 -27.62 15.86
C HIS A 121 6.21 -28.48 16.00
N THR A 122 7.06 -28.51 14.97
CA THR A 122 8.33 -29.24 14.98
C THR A 122 9.27 -28.74 16.09
N LEU A 123 9.25 -27.44 16.37
CA LEU A 123 10.04 -26.81 17.43
C LEU A 123 9.39 -26.88 18.83
N GLY A 124 8.22 -27.51 18.96
CA GLY A 124 7.54 -27.66 20.24
C GLY A 124 6.97 -26.36 20.83
N VAL A 125 6.70 -25.34 19.99
CA VAL A 125 6.07 -24.10 20.44
C VAL A 125 4.65 -24.37 20.93
N THR A 126 4.34 -23.92 22.14
CA THR A 126 2.97 -23.98 22.65
C THR A 126 2.12 -22.90 21.98
N VAL A 127 1.04 -23.28 21.29
CA VAL A 127 0.13 -22.33 20.62
C VAL A 127 -1.21 -22.28 21.34
N LYS A 128 -1.72 -21.06 21.59
CA LYS A 128 -3.06 -20.80 22.16
C LYS A 128 -3.88 -19.90 21.24
N LEU A 129 -4.86 -20.50 20.57
CA LEU A 129 -5.85 -19.82 19.70
C LEU A 129 -7.10 -19.45 20.51
N ASN A 130 -7.87 -18.44 20.09
CA ASN A 130 -9.02 -17.94 20.85
C ASN A 130 -8.65 -17.45 22.26
N HIS A 131 -7.44 -16.92 22.44
CA HIS A 131 -6.94 -16.41 23.72
C HIS A 131 -6.57 -14.93 23.59
N PRO A 132 -7.56 -14.02 23.43
CA PRO A 132 -7.29 -12.59 23.40
C PRO A 132 -6.60 -12.15 24.70
N VAL A 133 -5.47 -11.44 24.54
CA VAL A 133 -4.77 -10.77 25.64
C VAL A 133 -5.51 -9.47 25.94
N GLU A 134 -5.74 -9.20 27.21
CA GLU A 134 -6.38 -7.98 27.69
C GLU A 134 -5.32 -6.95 28.12
N ALA A 135 -4.36 -7.39 28.94
CA ALA A 135 -3.38 -6.50 29.53
C ALA A 135 -2.02 -7.18 29.72
N ILE A 136 -0.98 -6.36 29.84
CA ILE A 136 0.38 -6.77 30.18
C ILE A 136 0.82 -6.01 31.42
N HIS A 137 1.37 -6.71 32.40
CA HIS A 137 2.06 -6.13 33.55
C HIS A 137 3.55 -6.35 33.36
N TYR A 138 4.28 -5.24 33.27
CA TYR A 138 5.73 -5.21 33.16
C TYR A 138 6.32 -5.12 34.58
N ASP A 139 7.38 -5.90 34.81
CA ASP A 139 8.06 -6.07 36.08
C ASP A 139 9.54 -6.36 35.78
N GLU A 140 10.42 -6.28 36.77
CA GLU A 140 11.87 -6.40 36.58
C GLU A 140 12.32 -7.84 36.27
N GLU A 141 11.79 -8.82 36.99
CA GLU A 141 12.22 -10.21 36.87
C GLU A 141 11.35 -11.05 35.92
N ALA A 142 10.04 -10.82 35.94
CA ALA A 142 9.09 -11.58 35.13
C ALA A 142 7.81 -10.77 34.85
N HIS A 143 7.42 -10.72 33.59
CA HIS A 143 6.20 -10.08 33.15
C HIS A 143 4.98 -10.99 33.31
N THR A 144 3.80 -10.38 33.42
CA THR A 144 2.53 -11.10 33.46
C THR A 144 1.63 -10.67 32.30
N VAL A 145 1.28 -11.63 31.44
CA VAL A 145 0.27 -11.47 30.39
C VAL A 145 -1.08 -11.90 30.95
N ILE A 146 -2.08 -11.03 30.87
CA ILE A 146 -3.45 -11.25 31.35
C ILE A 146 -4.36 -11.48 30.14
N LEU A 147 -5.01 -12.65 30.12
CA LEU A 147 -6.01 -13.00 29.11
C LEU A 147 -7.39 -12.45 29.48
N GLN A 148 -8.28 -12.27 28.51
CA GLN A 148 -9.66 -11.78 28.77
C GLN A 148 -10.50 -12.66 29.71
N ASN A 149 -10.12 -13.92 29.90
CA ASN A 149 -10.75 -14.81 30.89
C ASN A 149 -10.04 -14.77 32.25
N GLU A 150 -9.31 -13.68 32.54
CA GLU A 150 -8.54 -13.40 33.75
C GLU A 150 -7.39 -14.36 34.05
N LYS A 151 -7.13 -15.36 33.19
CA LYS A 151 -5.98 -16.24 33.34
C LYS A 151 -4.69 -15.47 33.14
N LYS A 152 -3.72 -15.74 34.02
CA LYS A 152 -2.41 -15.10 34.04
C LYS A 152 -1.32 -16.04 33.53
N ILE A 153 -0.45 -15.51 32.69
CA ILE A 153 0.72 -16.20 32.14
C ILE A 153 1.96 -15.42 32.56
N THR A 154 2.88 -16.09 33.25
CA THR A 154 4.16 -15.50 33.68
C THR A 154 5.24 -15.79 32.64
N THR A 155 6.03 -14.79 32.28
CA THR A 155 7.07 -14.93 31.27
C THR A 155 8.26 -13.99 31.48
N LYS A 156 9.46 -14.36 31.02
CA LYS A 156 10.66 -13.52 31.15
C LYS A 156 10.75 -12.46 30.05
N ALA A 157 10.30 -12.78 28.83
CA ALA A 157 10.31 -11.86 27.70
C ALA A 157 8.97 -11.88 26.95
N ILE A 158 8.56 -10.71 26.44
CA ILE A 158 7.34 -10.56 25.65
C ILE A 158 7.68 -10.00 24.27
N VAL A 159 7.13 -10.62 23.21
CA VAL A 159 7.13 -10.07 21.85
C VAL A 159 5.71 -9.65 21.49
N ILE A 160 5.50 -8.35 21.25
CA ILE A 160 4.21 -7.80 20.80
C ILE A 160 4.18 -7.80 19.27
N ALA A 161 3.40 -8.72 18.68
CA ALA A 161 3.30 -8.97 17.24
C ALA A 161 1.84 -8.94 16.73
N VAL A 162 0.99 -8.09 17.34
CA VAL A 162 -0.46 -8.03 17.07
C VAL A 162 -0.86 -7.24 15.81
N GLY A 163 0.12 -6.74 15.06
CA GLY A 163 -0.11 -5.96 13.84
C GLY A 163 -0.69 -4.57 14.10
N GLY A 164 -1.24 -3.98 13.03
CA GLY A 164 -1.80 -2.63 13.02
C GLY A 164 -3.30 -2.58 13.33
N LYS A 165 -4.01 -1.69 12.62
CA LYS A 165 -5.46 -1.44 12.77
C LYS A 165 -6.25 -1.56 11.46
N SER A 166 -5.57 -1.84 10.35
CA SER A 166 -6.18 -2.14 9.05
C SER A 166 -6.83 -3.52 9.02
N VAL A 167 -7.91 -3.69 8.28
CA VAL A 167 -8.56 -4.99 8.04
C VAL A 167 -8.92 -5.69 9.38
N PRO A 168 -9.69 -5.05 10.28
CA PRO A 168 -9.83 -5.51 11.67
C PRO A 168 -10.43 -6.91 11.83
N HIS A 169 -11.19 -7.40 10.84
CA HIS A 169 -11.74 -8.75 10.85
C HIS A 169 -10.65 -9.85 10.80
N THR A 170 -9.40 -9.52 10.45
CA THR A 170 -8.26 -10.45 10.55
C THR A 170 -7.62 -10.48 11.94
N GLY A 171 -8.15 -9.72 12.91
CA GLY A 171 -7.68 -9.66 14.30
C GLY A 171 -6.81 -8.45 14.66
N SER A 172 -6.32 -7.69 13.67
CA SER A 172 -5.51 -6.49 13.86
C SER A 172 -6.37 -5.27 14.20
N THR A 173 -6.62 -5.08 15.51
CA THR A 173 -7.52 -4.05 16.06
C THR A 173 -6.78 -2.92 16.81
N GLY A 174 -5.44 -2.97 16.86
CA GLY A 174 -4.61 -1.95 17.50
C GLY A 174 -4.40 -2.11 19.01
N ASP A 175 -4.66 -3.30 19.57
CA ASP A 175 -4.57 -3.53 21.02
C ASP A 175 -3.17 -3.27 21.58
N GLY A 176 -2.13 -3.59 20.78
CA GLY A 176 -0.72 -3.44 21.16
C GLY A 176 -0.30 -2.00 21.44
N TYR A 177 -0.99 -1.00 20.89
CA TYR A 177 -0.65 0.41 21.12
C TYR A 177 -0.86 0.81 22.59
N ALA A 178 -1.90 0.29 23.24
CA ALA A 178 -2.15 0.55 24.66
C ALA A 178 -1.07 -0.12 25.53
N TRP A 179 -0.67 -1.35 25.19
CA TRP A 179 0.37 -2.07 25.91
C TRP A 179 1.75 -1.42 25.76
N ALA A 180 2.07 -0.90 24.57
CA ALA A 180 3.30 -0.15 24.33
C ALA A 180 3.32 1.17 25.13
N LYS A 181 2.20 1.91 25.20
CA LYS A 181 2.08 3.09 26.07
C LYS A 181 2.28 2.75 27.54
N LYS A 182 1.73 1.63 28.02
CA LYS A 182 1.92 1.16 29.40
C LYS A 182 3.38 0.83 29.70
N ALA A 183 4.16 0.42 28.70
CA ALA A 183 5.62 0.23 28.81
C ALA A 183 6.42 1.54 28.71
N GLY A 184 5.77 2.71 28.55
CA GLY A 184 6.44 4.01 28.47
C GLY A 184 6.73 4.52 27.05
N HIS A 185 6.29 3.81 26.00
CA HIS A 185 6.49 4.26 24.62
C HIS A 185 5.46 5.31 24.19
N THR A 186 5.87 6.19 23.26
CA THR A 186 4.96 7.04 22.49
C THR A 186 4.47 6.31 21.24
N ILE A 187 3.24 6.61 20.82
CA ILE A 187 2.67 6.11 19.56
C ILE A 187 2.58 7.28 18.60
N THR A 188 3.15 7.13 17.41
CA THR A 188 2.98 8.11 16.33
C THR A 188 1.51 8.22 15.95
N GLU A 189 1.11 9.35 15.39
CA GLU A 189 -0.24 9.48 14.86
C GLU A 189 -0.45 8.44 13.75
N LEU A 190 -1.48 7.60 13.90
CA LEU A 190 -1.77 6.51 12.98
C LEU A 190 -2.50 7.03 11.75
N TYR A 191 -2.14 6.52 10.57
CA TYR A 191 -2.80 6.91 9.32
C TYR A 191 -2.99 5.72 8.36
N PRO A 192 -3.97 5.79 7.45
CA PRO A 192 -4.15 4.77 6.42
C PRO A 192 -3.10 4.90 5.32
N THR A 193 -2.58 3.77 4.83
CA THR A 193 -1.72 3.69 3.65
C THR A 193 -2.30 2.75 2.60
N GLU A 194 -1.94 2.96 1.33
CA GLU A 194 -2.46 2.17 0.21
C GLU A 194 -3.99 2.16 0.22
N VAL A 195 -4.58 3.35 0.25
CA VAL A 195 -6.02 3.56 0.41
C VAL A 195 -6.54 4.52 -0.66
N ALA A 196 -7.79 4.33 -1.10
CA ALA A 196 -8.42 5.24 -2.04
C ALA A 196 -8.56 6.65 -1.44
N LEU A 197 -8.46 7.66 -2.31
CA LEU A 197 -8.55 9.07 -1.95
C LEU A 197 -9.94 9.62 -2.30
N THR A 198 -10.44 10.52 -1.45
CA THR A 198 -11.74 11.17 -1.65
C THR A 198 -11.57 12.57 -2.20
N SER A 199 -12.47 12.98 -3.08
CA SER A 199 -12.46 14.31 -3.68
C SER A 199 -13.86 14.89 -3.78
N LYS A 200 -13.96 16.21 -3.63
CA LYS A 200 -15.19 16.99 -3.76
C LYS A 200 -15.29 17.71 -5.10
N GLU A 201 -14.36 17.44 -6.02
CA GLU A 201 -14.34 18.01 -7.36
C GLU A 201 -15.63 17.72 -8.12
N LYS A 202 -16.09 18.69 -8.93
CA LYS A 202 -17.39 18.60 -9.61
C LYS A 202 -17.52 17.32 -10.44
N PHE A 203 -16.50 17.00 -11.23
CA PHE A 203 -16.49 15.81 -12.11
C PHE A 203 -16.51 14.47 -11.35
N ILE A 204 -16.11 14.47 -10.08
CA ILE A 204 -16.23 13.31 -9.19
C ILE A 204 -17.66 13.19 -8.68
N ARG A 205 -18.23 14.29 -8.16
CA ARG A 205 -19.60 14.31 -7.62
C ARG A 205 -20.65 14.00 -8.71
N ASP A 206 -20.43 14.54 -9.89
CA ASP A 206 -21.30 14.38 -11.06
C ASP A 206 -21.04 13.04 -11.77
N ARG A 207 -20.07 12.24 -11.27
CA ARG A 207 -19.70 10.90 -11.77
C ARG A 207 -19.25 10.89 -13.24
N THR A 208 -18.82 12.04 -13.76
CA THR A 208 -18.42 12.26 -15.16
C THR A 208 -17.40 11.21 -15.64
N LEU A 209 -16.42 10.89 -14.79
CA LEU A 209 -15.37 9.90 -15.08
C LEU A 209 -15.50 8.59 -14.29
N GLN A 210 -16.57 8.38 -13.50
CA GLN A 210 -16.69 7.19 -12.66
C GLN A 210 -16.49 5.89 -13.46
N GLY A 211 -15.66 4.99 -12.91
CA GLY A 211 -15.32 3.68 -13.47
C GLY A 211 -14.25 3.72 -14.56
N LEU A 212 -13.86 4.90 -15.03
CA LEU A 212 -12.81 5.04 -16.03
C LEU A 212 -11.45 4.76 -15.40
N SER A 213 -10.71 3.82 -16.00
CA SER A 213 -9.33 3.51 -15.64
C SER A 213 -8.40 4.19 -16.64
N LEU A 214 -7.33 4.80 -16.14
CA LEU A 214 -6.21 5.30 -16.91
C LEU A 214 -5.03 4.36 -16.66
N ARG A 215 -4.35 3.95 -17.73
CA ARG A 215 -3.23 3.00 -17.66
C ARG A 215 -1.91 3.75 -17.67
N ASP A 216 -0.97 3.29 -16.86
CA ASP A 216 0.42 3.77 -16.85
C ASP A 216 0.56 5.30 -16.85
N VAL A 217 -0.24 5.98 -16.02
CA VAL A 217 -0.18 7.44 -15.85
C VAL A 217 0.73 7.79 -14.69
N ALA A 218 1.43 8.93 -14.77
CA ALA A 218 2.24 9.40 -13.66
C ALA A 218 1.41 10.31 -12.74
N VAL A 219 1.10 9.81 -11.55
CA VAL A 219 0.40 10.55 -10.50
C VAL A 219 1.42 11.15 -9.56
N SER A 220 1.38 12.47 -9.42
CA SER A 220 2.21 13.24 -8.51
C SER A 220 1.39 13.87 -7.40
N VAL A 221 1.92 13.84 -6.16
CA VAL A 221 1.33 14.57 -5.03
C VAL A 221 2.08 15.88 -4.86
N LEU A 222 1.37 17.00 -4.88
CA LEU A 222 1.97 18.33 -4.70
C LEU A 222 1.81 18.82 -3.27
N ASN A 223 2.86 19.45 -2.74
CA ASN A 223 2.77 20.15 -1.46
C ASN A 223 2.06 21.51 -1.62
N LYS A 224 1.83 22.21 -0.49
CA LYS A 224 1.19 23.54 -0.47
C LYS A 224 1.91 24.62 -1.31
N LYS A 225 3.18 24.41 -1.68
CA LYS A 225 3.98 25.31 -2.53
C LYS A 225 4.00 24.87 -4.01
N GLY A 226 3.21 23.87 -4.39
CA GLY A 226 3.17 23.31 -5.74
C GLY A 226 4.38 22.43 -6.11
N LYS A 227 5.23 22.04 -5.15
CA LYS A 227 6.35 21.13 -5.44
C LYS A 227 5.91 19.68 -5.31
N VAL A 228 6.38 18.84 -6.23
CA VAL A 228 6.19 17.38 -6.19
C VAL A 228 6.84 16.80 -4.93
N ILE A 229 6.06 16.05 -4.17
CA ILE A 229 6.51 15.25 -3.02
C ILE A 229 6.95 13.87 -3.49
N VAL A 230 6.13 13.24 -4.33
CA VAL A 230 6.33 11.90 -4.87
C VAL A 230 5.59 11.80 -6.20
N THR A 231 6.08 10.92 -7.07
CA THR A 231 5.43 10.53 -8.32
C THR A 231 5.43 9.01 -8.43
N HIS A 232 4.30 8.44 -8.84
CA HIS A 232 4.18 7.01 -9.17
C HIS A 232 3.50 6.85 -10.52
N GLU A 233 4.15 6.09 -11.40
CA GLU A 233 3.68 5.78 -12.75
C GLU A 233 3.06 4.39 -12.77
N MET A 234 1.73 4.34 -12.71
CA MET A 234 0.93 3.10 -12.69
C MET A 234 -0.52 3.41 -13.09
N ASP A 235 -1.35 2.38 -13.14
CA ASP A 235 -2.78 2.53 -13.31
C ASP A 235 -3.45 3.37 -12.20
N MET A 236 -4.46 4.14 -12.59
CA MET A 236 -5.43 4.77 -11.68
C MET A 236 -6.86 4.58 -12.18
N VAL A 237 -7.83 4.71 -11.26
CA VAL A 237 -9.25 4.63 -11.59
C VAL A 237 -10.04 5.72 -10.87
N PHE A 238 -10.95 6.35 -11.60
CA PHE A 238 -11.93 7.27 -11.02
C PHE A 238 -13.08 6.50 -10.37
N THR A 239 -13.40 6.82 -9.13
CA THR A 239 -14.48 6.18 -8.35
C THR A 239 -15.65 7.14 -8.16
N HIS A 240 -16.73 6.66 -7.54
CA HIS A 240 -17.89 7.48 -7.19
C HIS A 240 -17.63 8.52 -6.09
N PHE A 241 -16.49 8.45 -5.40
CA PHE A 241 -16.13 9.35 -4.29
C PHE A 241 -14.78 10.05 -4.47
N GLY A 242 -14.02 9.71 -5.50
CA GLY A 242 -12.67 10.21 -5.71
C GLY A 242 -11.88 9.31 -6.66
N VAL A 243 -10.72 8.84 -6.23
CA VAL A 243 -9.79 8.08 -7.07
C VAL A 243 -9.17 6.90 -6.31
N SER A 244 -8.81 5.86 -7.05
CA SER A 244 -8.18 4.63 -6.55
C SER A 244 -7.23 4.07 -7.62
N GLY A 245 -6.78 2.84 -7.47
CA GLY A 245 -5.84 2.17 -8.36
C GLY A 245 -4.39 2.31 -7.89
N PRO A 246 -3.47 1.44 -8.35
CA PRO A 246 -2.11 1.32 -7.83
C PRO A 246 -1.36 2.65 -7.62
N ALA A 247 -1.42 3.57 -8.59
CA ALA A 247 -0.75 4.87 -8.48
C ALA A 247 -1.31 5.70 -7.30
N ILE A 248 -2.63 5.72 -7.15
CA ILE A 248 -3.32 6.43 -6.08
C ILE A 248 -3.04 5.80 -4.72
N LEU A 249 -3.08 4.48 -4.63
CA LEU A 249 -2.84 3.76 -3.37
C LEU A 249 -1.43 4.09 -2.85
N ARG A 250 -0.41 4.06 -3.71
CA ARG A 250 0.98 4.43 -3.34
C ARG A 250 1.12 5.90 -2.93
N CYS A 251 0.43 6.79 -3.64
CA CYS A 251 0.39 8.23 -3.31
C CYS A 251 -0.38 8.53 -2.01
N SER A 252 -1.27 7.64 -1.55
CA SER A 252 -2.30 7.98 -0.56
C SER A 252 -1.70 8.45 0.77
N GLN A 253 -0.64 7.79 1.25
CA GLN A 253 -0.02 8.13 2.53
C GLN A 253 0.58 9.55 2.54
N PHE A 254 1.08 10.02 1.40
CA PHE A 254 1.67 11.36 1.28
C PHE A 254 0.58 12.43 1.33
N VAL A 255 -0.56 12.16 0.69
CA VAL A 255 -1.77 12.99 0.82
C VAL A 255 -2.24 13.05 2.26
N VAL A 256 -2.39 11.91 2.93
CA VAL A 256 -2.86 11.89 4.33
C VAL A 256 -1.91 12.63 5.26
N LYS A 257 -0.59 12.47 5.10
CA LYS A 257 0.41 13.21 5.88
C LYS A 257 0.28 14.72 5.70
N GLU A 258 0.01 15.21 4.49
CA GLU A 258 -0.21 16.65 4.27
C GLU A 258 -1.52 17.14 4.91
N LEU A 259 -2.59 16.32 4.90
CA LEU A 259 -3.85 16.63 5.58
C LEU A 259 -3.68 16.67 7.11
N ILE A 260 -2.93 15.72 7.69
CA ILE A 260 -2.59 15.70 9.13
C ILE A 260 -1.80 16.96 9.52
N LYS A 261 -0.90 17.45 8.67
CA LYS A 261 -0.21 18.74 8.84
C LYS A 261 -1.13 19.97 8.66
N GLY A 262 -2.45 19.77 8.60
CA GLY A 262 -3.45 20.82 8.51
C GLY A 262 -3.75 21.34 7.11
N ALA A 263 -3.40 20.62 6.04
CA ALA A 263 -3.93 20.94 4.71
C ALA A 263 -5.43 20.64 4.65
N LYS A 264 -6.24 21.54 4.07
CA LYS A 264 -7.67 21.30 3.82
C LYS A 264 -7.94 20.45 2.58
N LYS A 265 -6.97 20.45 1.66
CA LYS A 265 -6.95 19.74 0.39
C LYS A 265 -5.50 19.56 -0.05
N VAL A 266 -5.26 18.58 -0.91
CA VAL A 266 -3.95 18.30 -1.52
C VAL A 266 -4.16 18.14 -3.01
N THR A 267 -3.30 18.77 -3.81
CA THR A 267 -3.40 18.72 -5.27
C THR A 267 -2.70 17.47 -5.78
N LEU A 268 -3.42 16.69 -6.58
CA LEU A 268 -2.83 15.67 -7.44
C LEU A 268 -2.57 16.28 -8.81
N GLN A 269 -1.44 15.93 -9.40
CA GLN A 269 -1.09 16.23 -10.78
C GLN A 269 -0.94 14.91 -11.53
N ILE A 270 -1.58 14.79 -12.68
CA ILE A 270 -1.57 13.59 -13.50
C ILE A 270 -0.98 13.96 -14.85
N ASP A 271 0.12 13.29 -15.18
CA ASP A 271 0.62 13.21 -16.54
C ASP A 271 -0.03 12.00 -17.20
N LEU A 272 -0.92 12.26 -18.15
CA LEU A 272 -1.69 11.23 -18.85
C LEU A 272 -0.86 10.47 -19.88
N LEU A 273 0.32 11.00 -20.24
CA LEU A 273 1.18 10.46 -21.29
C LEU A 273 2.65 10.55 -20.84
N PRO A 274 3.04 9.92 -19.71
CA PRO A 274 4.35 10.13 -19.10
C PRO A 274 5.51 9.71 -20.00
N HIS A 275 5.29 8.74 -20.88
CA HIS A 275 6.28 8.25 -21.84
C HIS A 275 6.55 9.20 -23.02
N ILE A 276 5.73 10.24 -23.20
CA ILE A 276 5.89 11.18 -24.33
C ILE A 276 6.26 12.56 -23.79
N TYR A 277 7.42 13.06 -24.23
CA TYR A 277 7.86 14.40 -23.89
C TYR A 277 6.95 15.48 -24.49
N GLU A 278 6.78 16.58 -23.78
CA GLU A 278 5.86 17.66 -24.17
C GLU A 278 6.17 18.26 -25.56
N HIS A 279 7.45 18.43 -25.89
CA HIS A 279 7.87 18.93 -27.20
C HIS A 279 7.48 17.97 -28.34
N VAL A 280 7.60 16.65 -28.12
CA VAL A 280 7.18 15.62 -29.08
C VAL A 280 5.66 15.64 -29.25
N LEU A 281 4.88 15.77 -28.16
CA LEU A 281 3.43 15.93 -28.26
C LEU A 281 3.06 17.17 -29.06
N THR A 282 3.75 18.29 -28.84
CA THR A 282 3.48 19.55 -29.53
C THR A 282 3.71 19.41 -31.03
N GLU A 283 4.84 18.84 -31.43
CA GLU A 283 5.15 18.59 -32.84
C GLU A 283 4.15 17.61 -33.48
N THR A 284 3.84 16.51 -32.79
CA THR A 284 2.91 15.48 -33.25
C THR A 284 1.52 16.05 -33.46
N PHE A 285 0.97 16.77 -32.48
CA PHE A 285 -0.35 17.36 -32.59
C PHE A 285 -0.41 18.48 -33.64
N THR A 286 0.60 19.35 -33.69
CA THR A 286 0.65 20.43 -34.68
C THR A 286 0.61 19.86 -36.10
N SER A 287 1.42 18.83 -36.36
CA SER A 287 1.46 18.14 -37.65
C SER A 287 0.13 17.43 -37.95
N ALA A 288 -0.42 16.69 -36.96
CA ALA A 288 -1.66 15.94 -37.14
C ALA A 288 -2.86 16.86 -37.43
N VAL A 289 -2.97 17.99 -36.76
CA VAL A 289 -4.04 18.99 -36.96
C VAL A 289 -3.95 19.63 -38.35
N GLN A 290 -2.74 19.94 -38.83
CA GLN A 290 -2.51 20.50 -40.18
C GLN A 290 -2.87 19.51 -41.28
N ILE A 291 -2.39 18.26 -41.19
CA ILE A 291 -2.63 17.22 -42.20
C ILE A 291 -4.11 16.84 -42.24
N ASN A 292 -4.79 16.82 -41.09
CA ASN A 292 -6.16 16.31 -40.97
C ASN A 292 -7.21 17.42 -40.78
N ALA A 293 -7.07 18.57 -41.44
CA ALA A 293 -7.92 19.75 -41.24
C ALA A 293 -9.45 19.48 -41.25
N LYS A 294 -9.92 18.48 -42.02
CA LYS A 294 -11.34 18.10 -42.15
C LYS A 294 -11.83 17.07 -41.12
N LYS A 295 -10.93 16.39 -40.38
CA LYS A 295 -11.29 15.47 -39.29
C LYS A 295 -11.64 16.24 -38.02
N SER A 296 -12.44 15.65 -37.14
CA SER A 296 -12.70 16.24 -35.82
C SER A 296 -11.46 16.18 -34.94
N PHE A 297 -11.25 17.22 -34.13
CA PHE A 297 -10.13 17.27 -33.19
C PHE A 297 -10.21 16.15 -32.14
N LYS A 298 -11.43 15.78 -31.69
CA LYS A 298 -11.69 14.61 -30.83
C LYS A 298 -11.08 13.32 -31.37
N ASN A 299 -11.23 13.07 -32.68
CA ASN A 299 -10.70 11.85 -33.30
C ASN A 299 -9.18 11.87 -33.34
N ILE A 300 -8.56 13.00 -33.69
CA ILE A 300 -7.10 13.14 -33.65
C ILE A 300 -6.57 12.98 -32.23
N LEU A 301 -7.21 13.60 -31.24
CA LEU A 301 -6.84 13.47 -29.82
C LEU A 301 -6.88 12.01 -29.37
N ARG A 302 -7.92 11.26 -29.73
CA ARG A 302 -8.01 9.83 -29.41
C ARG A 302 -6.95 8.99 -30.16
N GLU A 303 -6.74 9.26 -31.45
CA GLU A 303 -5.75 8.55 -32.28
C GLU A 303 -4.31 8.75 -31.77
N VAL A 304 -3.96 9.96 -31.31
CA VAL A 304 -2.61 10.29 -30.84
C VAL A 304 -2.34 9.85 -29.39
N THR A 305 -3.37 9.89 -28.54
CA THR A 305 -3.18 9.67 -27.08
C THR A 305 -3.64 8.30 -26.59
N GLU A 306 -4.43 7.58 -27.39
CA GLU A 306 -5.09 6.32 -27.02
C GLU A 306 -5.96 6.41 -25.75
N LEU A 307 -6.30 7.63 -25.30
CA LEU A 307 -7.11 7.85 -24.12
C LEU A 307 -8.55 7.36 -24.33
N PRO A 308 -9.22 6.84 -23.28
CA PRO A 308 -10.61 6.44 -23.37
C PRO A 308 -11.49 7.62 -23.77
N GLU A 309 -12.52 7.36 -24.57
CA GLU A 309 -13.37 8.41 -25.18
C GLU A 309 -13.95 9.39 -24.14
N ARG A 310 -14.41 8.88 -22.99
CA ARG A 310 -14.93 9.74 -21.90
C ARG A 310 -13.87 10.69 -21.34
N MET A 311 -12.60 10.29 -21.30
CA MET A 311 -11.51 11.17 -20.88
C MET A 311 -11.25 12.24 -21.93
N VAL A 312 -11.24 11.87 -23.22
CA VAL A 312 -11.10 12.81 -24.33
C VAL A 312 -12.21 13.86 -24.32
N SER A 313 -13.47 13.44 -24.20
CA SER A 313 -14.63 14.34 -24.09
C SER A 313 -14.52 15.30 -22.90
N PHE A 314 -14.10 14.79 -21.74
CA PHE A 314 -13.88 15.59 -20.55
C PHE A 314 -12.77 16.64 -20.73
N LEU A 315 -11.65 16.27 -21.38
CA LEU A 315 -10.56 17.20 -21.66
C LEU A 315 -10.98 18.29 -22.66
N LEU A 316 -11.78 17.95 -23.68
CA LEU A 316 -12.32 18.91 -24.65
C LEU A 316 -13.22 19.95 -23.98
N GLU A 317 -14.09 19.52 -23.06
CA GLU A 317 -14.92 20.44 -22.26
C GLU A 317 -14.05 21.42 -21.45
N ARG A 318 -12.93 20.96 -20.90
CA ARG A 318 -12.00 21.80 -20.11
C ARG A 318 -11.27 22.87 -20.92
N VAL A 319 -11.09 22.65 -22.22
CA VAL A 319 -10.50 23.63 -23.14
C VAL A 319 -11.56 24.35 -23.99
N GLU A 320 -12.84 24.19 -23.65
CA GLU A 320 -13.99 24.83 -24.31
C GLU A 320 -14.09 24.51 -25.82
N VAL A 321 -13.79 23.26 -26.20
CA VAL A 321 -13.87 22.78 -27.59
C VAL A 321 -15.02 21.80 -27.75
N GLU A 322 -15.93 22.06 -28.71
CA GLU A 322 -16.99 21.12 -29.06
C GLU A 322 -16.42 19.86 -29.72
N GLU A 323 -17.00 18.69 -29.45
CA GLU A 323 -16.53 17.41 -29.99
C GLU A 323 -16.52 17.32 -31.52
N THR A 324 -17.39 18.10 -32.17
CA THR A 324 -17.55 18.17 -33.63
C THR A 324 -16.54 19.12 -34.30
N THR A 325 -15.81 19.93 -33.51
CA THR A 325 -14.86 20.92 -34.00
C THR A 325 -13.81 20.25 -34.89
N LYS A 326 -13.62 20.81 -36.08
CA LYS A 326 -12.65 20.33 -37.06
C LYS A 326 -11.25 20.82 -36.72
N CYS A 327 -10.24 20.03 -37.05
CA CYS A 327 -8.84 20.37 -36.79
C CYS A 327 -8.44 21.72 -37.41
N GLY A 328 -8.92 22.04 -38.61
CA GLY A 328 -8.65 23.33 -39.26
C GLY A 328 -9.18 24.56 -38.50
N ASN A 329 -10.05 24.37 -37.51
CA ASN A 329 -10.63 25.44 -36.69
C ASN A 329 -10.01 25.50 -35.28
N ILE A 330 -9.03 24.64 -34.97
CA ILE A 330 -8.35 24.65 -33.66
C ILE A 330 -7.28 25.73 -33.67
N GLN A 331 -7.36 26.66 -32.73
CA GLN A 331 -6.34 27.69 -32.55
C GLN A 331 -5.09 27.11 -31.89
N LYS A 332 -3.94 27.71 -32.19
CA LYS A 332 -2.65 27.29 -31.63
C LYS A 332 -2.66 27.30 -30.09
N ASP A 333 -3.23 28.33 -29.48
CA ASP A 333 -3.29 28.46 -28.02
C ASP A 333 -4.17 27.39 -27.37
N THR A 334 -5.30 27.05 -27.99
CA THR A 334 -6.15 25.92 -27.57
C THR A 334 -5.40 24.59 -27.64
N LEU A 335 -4.62 24.38 -28.70
CA LEU A 335 -3.81 23.16 -28.83
C LEU A 335 -2.73 23.08 -27.74
N LEU A 336 -2.02 24.18 -27.48
CA LEU A 336 -1.03 24.25 -26.41
C LEU A 336 -1.66 24.03 -25.03
N HIS A 337 -2.85 24.59 -24.78
CA HIS A 337 -3.59 24.37 -23.54
C HIS A 337 -4.01 22.89 -23.38
N MET A 338 -4.45 22.23 -24.46
CA MET A 338 -4.73 20.78 -24.45
C MET A 338 -3.49 19.96 -24.10
N ILE A 339 -2.33 20.28 -24.70
CA ILE A 339 -1.07 19.59 -24.40
C ILE A 339 -0.67 19.79 -22.93
N GLN A 340 -0.79 21.01 -22.42
CA GLN A 340 -0.56 21.30 -21.00
C GLN A 340 -1.49 20.48 -20.11
N LEU A 341 -2.77 20.36 -20.47
CA LEU A 341 -3.73 19.57 -19.71
C LEU A 341 -3.41 18.07 -19.78
N LEU A 342 -2.90 17.55 -20.90
CA LEU A 342 -2.47 16.15 -21.04
C LEU A 342 -1.28 15.83 -20.12
N LYS A 343 -0.33 16.76 -19.98
CA LYS A 343 0.88 16.56 -19.15
C LYS A 343 0.68 16.93 -17.68
N ASN A 344 -0.23 17.85 -17.38
CA ASN A 344 -0.38 18.49 -16.08
C ASN A 344 -1.85 18.56 -15.63
N PHE A 345 -2.63 17.49 -15.80
CA PHE A 345 -4.02 17.45 -15.33
C PHE A 345 -4.06 17.48 -13.80
N THR A 346 -4.48 18.60 -13.21
CA THR A 346 -4.55 18.75 -11.76
C THR A 346 -5.98 18.76 -11.21
N PHE A 347 -6.16 18.18 -10.03
CA PHE A 347 -7.37 18.35 -9.23
C PHE A 347 -7.10 18.09 -7.75
N ASP A 348 -8.02 18.53 -6.88
CA ASP A 348 -7.82 18.43 -5.44
C ASP A 348 -8.47 17.19 -4.81
N VAL A 349 -7.73 16.51 -3.95
CA VAL A 349 -8.25 15.49 -3.01
C VAL A 349 -8.38 16.09 -1.61
N HIS A 350 -9.37 15.60 -0.86
CA HIS A 350 -9.84 16.19 0.39
C HIS A 350 -9.76 15.23 1.58
N GLY A 351 -9.40 13.97 1.33
CA GLY A 351 -9.37 12.92 2.33
C GLY A 351 -8.98 11.58 1.74
N SER A 352 -9.10 10.56 2.57
CA SER A 352 -8.92 9.15 2.21
C SER A 352 -10.02 8.30 2.85
N LEU A 353 -10.13 7.04 2.46
CA LEU A 353 -10.92 6.09 3.25
C LEU A 353 -10.23 5.79 4.59
N SER A 354 -10.98 5.23 5.53
CA SER A 354 -10.51 4.96 6.88
C SER A 354 -9.39 3.91 6.94
N ILE A 355 -8.65 3.88 8.05
CA ILE A 355 -7.62 2.88 8.37
C ILE A 355 -8.14 1.45 8.22
N GLU A 356 -9.40 1.20 8.56
CA GLU A 356 -10.03 -0.13 8.44
C GLU A 356 -10.03 -0.65 7.00
N LYS A 357 -10.09 0.25 6.01
CA LYS A 357 -10.07 -0.06 4.56
C LYS A 357 -8.67 0.04 3.94
N ALA A 358 -7.66 0.43 4.71
CA ALA A 358 -6.28 0.54 4.25
C ALA A 358 -5.63 -0.84 4.10
N PHE A 359 -4.56 -0.93 3.31
CA PHE A 359 -3.77 -2.16 3.24
C PHE A 359 -2.92 -2.35 4.52
N VAL A 360 -2.30 -1.26 4.98
CA VAL A 360 -1.42 -1.19 6.14
C VAL A 360 -1.75 0.06 6.96
N THR A 361 -1.45 0.02 8.25
CA THR A 361 -1.50 1.18 9.15
C THR A 361 -0.10 1.79 9.20
N GLY A 362 0.00 3.08 8.88
CA GLY A 362 1.25 3.83 8.93
C GLY A 362 1.48 4.58 10.22
#